data_AF-A0A120EAK5-F1
#
_entry.id   AF-A0A120EAK5-F1
#
_cell.length_a   1.000
_cell.length_b   1.000
_cell.length_c   1.000
_cell.angle_alpha   90.00
_cell.angle_beta   90.00
_cell.angle_gamma   90.00
#
_symmetry.space_group_name_H-M   'P 1'
#
loop_
_entity.id
_entity.type
_entity.pdbx_description
1 polymer ?
#
loop_
_entity_poly.entity_id
_entity_poly.type
_entity_poly.pdbx_seq_one_letter_code
_entity_poly.pdbx_strand_id
1 'polypeptide(L)'
;MLATALKNEFSMLDAFKKDGKLSQRALQQIAGEAPNQSAVAERIILLAREILNRPRLNEAIVANGGFITTDSLSKAADSRVGNTHPDRHSADPFHSKTDAEVVRAFRAMFDELRDTAEDYSFFFEKHRYVKTDKLLEMSQDPDETDKKGDVVRDAATGFPKKRYSEQQVYLARNLVERSGLLASLESSKANGTRFFGSHNTEGWLKNYSIDRWLENDRKEKGN
;
A
#
# COMPACT_ATOMS: atom_id res chain seq x y z
N MET A 1 -14.20 -12.16 -8.40
CA MET A 1 -12.91 -11.62 -7.89
C MET A 1 -11.98 -12.77 -7.58
N LEU A 2 -10.67 -12.62 -7.80
CA LEU A 2 -9.69 -13.71 -7.68
C LEU A 2 -9.55 -14.23 -6.24
N ALA A 3 -9.59 -13.34 -5.24
CA ALA A 3 -9.61 -13.76 -3.82
C ALA A 3 -10.83 -14.64 -3.49
N THR A 4 -12.01 -14.30 -4.01
CA THR A 4 -13.23 -15.12 -3.85
C THR A 4 -13.07 -16.49 -4.52
N ALA A 5 -12.50 -16.52 -5.72
CA ALA A 5 -12.24 -17.80 -6.41
C ALA A 5 -11.27 -18.67 -5.60
N LEU A 6 -10.20 -18.10 -5.05
CA LEU A 6 -9.23 -18.85 -4.26
C LEU A 6 -9.83 -19.32 -2.93
N LYS A 7 -10.71 -18.50 -2.34
CA LYS A 7 -11.48 -18.87 -1.13
C LYS A 7 -12.37 -20.10 -1.39
N ASN A 8 -13.07 -20.13 -2.52
CA ASN A 8 -13.96 -21.25 -2.86
C ASN A 8 -13.20 -22.55 -3.11
N GLU A 9 -11.98 -22.44 -3.65
CA GLU A 9 -11.09 -23.59 -3.89
C GLU A 9 -10.20 -23.91 -2.68
N PHE A 10 -10.30 -23.15 -1.58
CA PHE A 10 -9.33 -23.20 -0.49
C PHE A 10 -9.25 -24.60 0.12
N SER A 11 -10.37 -25.31 0.30
CA SER A 11 -10.39 -26.69 0.83
C SER A 11 -9.63 -27.69 -0.05
N MET A 12 -9.48 -27.44 -1.35
CA MET A 12 -8.75 -28.33 -2.26
C MET A 12 -7.23 -28.17 -2.15
N LEU A 13 -6.75 -27.22 -1.35
CA LEU A 13 -5.34 -26.92 -1.16
C LEU A 13 -4.73 -27.55 0.10
N ASP A 14 -5.42 -28.50 0.74
CA ASP A 14 -4.99 -29.07 2.03
C ASP A 14 -3.57 -29.66 1.99
N ALA A 15 -3.16 -30.25 0.86
CA ALA A 15 -1.80 -30.76 0.67
C ALA A 15 -0.70 -29.68 0.74
N PHE A 16 -1.05 -28.41 0.51
CA PHE A 16 -0.15 -27.26 0.53
C PHE A 16 -0.28 -26.42 1.81
N LYS A 17 -1.25 -26.73 2.67
CA LYS A 17 -1.48 -26.00 3.92
C LYS A 17 -0.67 -26.59 5.05
N LYS A 18 -0.29 -25.71 5.98
CA LYS A 18 0.21 -26.06 7.30
C LYS A 18 -0.72 -25.45 8.34
N ASP A 19 -1.23 -26.26 9.25
CA ASP A 19 -2.18 -25.84 10.29
C ASP A 19 -3.42 -25.09 9.73
N GLY A 20 -3.92 -25.55 8.58
CA GLY A 20 -5.06 -24.93 7.88
C GLY A 20 -4.75 -23.61 7.16
N LYS A 21 -3.48 -23.21 7.09
CA LYS A 21 -3.03 -21.94 6.49
C LYS A 21 -2.14 -22.20 5.27
N LEU A 22 -2.29 -21.40 4.23
CA LEU A 22 -1.45 -21.47 3.03
C LEU A 22 -0.35 -20.41 3.15
N SER A 23 0.93 -20.78 2.99
CA SER A 23 2.00 -19.77 2.97
C SER A 23 2.11 -19.12 1.59
N GLN A 24 2.74 -17.95 1.50
CA GLN A 24 3.04 -17.33 0.20
C GLN A 24 3.93 -18.23 -0.68
N ARG A 25 4.87 -18.95 -0.05
CA ARG A 25 5.72 -19.96 -0.73
C ARG A 25 4.88 -21.11 -1.30
N ALA A 26 3.87 -21.56 -0.58
CA ALA A 26 2.97 -22.61 -1.06
C ALA A 26 2.13 -22.13 -2.27
N LEU A 27 1.70 -20.87 -2.26
CA LEU A 27 1.04 -20.26 -3.43
C LEU A 27 1.96 -20.20 -4.65
N GLN A 28 3.25 -19.88 -4.45
CA GLN A 28 4.27 -19.93 -5.51
C GLN A 28 4.49 -21.35 -6.04
N GLN A 29 4.52 -22.35 -5.15
CA GLN A 29 4.63 -23.75 -5.55
C GLN A 29 3.46 -24.16 -6.45
N ILE A 30 2.22 -23.87 -6.03
CA ILE A 30 1.00 -24.13 -6.83
C ILE A 30 1.09 -23.45 -8.19
N ALA A 31 1.53 -22.19 -8.26
CA ALA A 31 1.68 -21.48 -9.53
C ALA A 31 2.77 -22.07 -10.44
N GLY A 32 3.79 -22.71 -9.87
CA GLY A 32 4.88 -23.37 -10.58
C GLY A 32 4.54 -24.74 -11.15
N GLU A 33 3.42 -25.34 -10.72
CA GLU A 33 2.93 -26.63 -11.24
C GLU A 33 2.60 -26.56 -12.73
N ALA A 34 2.72 -27.71 -13.42
CA ALA A 34 2.34 -27.85 -14.82
C ALA A 34 0.83 -28.11 -14.94
N PRO A 35 0.04 -27.22 -15.61
CA PRO A 35 -1.43 -27.28 -15.64
C PRO A 35 -2.03 -28.62 -16.08
N ASN A 36 -1.35 -29.34 -16.95
CA ASN A 36 -1.80 -30.58 -17.59
C ASN A 36 -1.09 -31.85 -17.07
N GLN A 37 -0.23 -31.73 -16.05
CA GLN A 37 0.58 -32.84 -15.53
C GLN A 37 0.57 -32.90 -13.99
N SER A 38 0.02 -31.88 -13.32
CA SER A 38 -0.06 -31.83 -11.87
C SER A 38 -1.31 -32.51 -11.33
N ALA A 39 -1.25 -32.96 -10.08
CA ALA A 39 -2.42 -33.38 -9.31
C ALA A 39 -3.30 -32.17 -8.90
N VAL A 40 -2.77 -30.95 -8.95
CA VAL A 40 -3.53 -29.72 -8.72
C VAL A 40 -4.34 -29.39 -9.96
N ALA A 41 -5.63 -29.09 -9.79
CA ALA A 41 -6.49 -28.71 -10.90
C ALA A 41 -5.93 -27.50 -11.66
N GLU A 42 -5.89 -27.57 -13.00
CA GLU A 42 -5.42 -26.49 -13.89
C GLU A 42 -5.97 -25.11 -13.50
N ARG A 43 -7.27 -25.03 -13.20
CA ARG A 43 -7.92 -23.77 -12.79
C ARG A 43 -7.29 -23.13 -11.55
N ILE A 44 -6.83 -23.94 -10.60
CA ILE A 44 -6.19 -23.48 -9.35
C ILE A 44 -4.77 -22.98 -9.65
N ILE A 45 -4.04 -23.67 -10.52
CA ILE A 45 -2.70 -23.26 -10.96
C ILE A 45 -2.76 -21.91 -11.67
N LEU A 46 -3.67 -21.76 -12.64
CA LEU A 46 -3.88 -20.50 -13.36
C LEU A 46 -4.34 -19.39 -12.42
N LEU A 47 -5.23 -19.68 -11.47
CA LEU A 47 -5.66 -18.72 -10.46
C LEU A 47 -4.50 -18.25 -9.58
N ALA A 48 -3.62 -19.15 -9.13
CA ALA A 48 -2.45 -18.80 -8.32
C ALA A 48 -1.48 -17.89 -9.11
N ARG A 49 -1.22 -18.21 -10.39
CA ARG A 49 -0.41 -17.36 -11.28
C ARG A 49 -1.01 -15.96 -11.41
N GLU A 50 -2.31 -15.89 -11.63
CA GLU A 50 -3.03 -14.64 -11.85
C GLU A 50 -3.06 -13.75 -10.59
N ILE A 51 -3.11 -14.37 -9.41
CA ILE A 51 -2.96 -13.68 -8.11
C ILE A 51 -1.53 -13.16 -7.93
N LEU A 52 -0.51 -13.97 -8.20
CA LEU A 52 0.90 -13.57 -8.07
C LEU A 52 1.27 -12.44 -9.04
N ASN A 53 0.66 -12.41 -10.22
CA ASN A 53 0.78 -11.32 -11.20
C ASN A 53 0.07 -10.01 -10.77
N ARG A 54 -0.63 -9.98 -9.63
CA ARG A 54 -1.26 -8.77 -9.08
C ARG A 54 -0.63 -8.41 -7.73
N PRO A 55 0.43 -7.59 -7.71
CA PRO A 55 1.17 -7.32 -6.48
C PRO A 55 0.30 -6.85 -5.32
N ARG A 56 -0.65 -5.92 -5.58
CA ARG A 56 -1.60 -5.44 -4.56
C ARG A 56 -2.53 -6.51 -4.01
N LEU A 57 -3.00 -7.41 -4.87
CA LEU A 57 -3.86 -8.51 -4.43
C LEU A 57 -3.04 -9.54 -3.65
N ASN A 58 -1.88 -9.93 -4.18
CA ASN A 58 -0.95 -10.85 -3.54
C ASN A 58 -0.56 -10.35 -2.14
N GLU A 59 -0.32 -9.05 -1.99
CA GLU A 59 -0.07 -8.43 -0.70
C GLU A 59 -1.29 -8.47 0.23
N ALA A 60 -2.48 -8.13 -0.28
CA ALA A 60 -3.71 -8.04 0.52
C ALA A 60 -4.22 -9.38 1.05
N ILE A 61 -3.94 -10.49 0.36
CA ILE A 61 -4.36 -11.83 0.80
C ILE A 61 -3.43 -12.43 1.88
N VAL A 62 -2.24 -11.86 2.09
CA VAL A 62 -1.30 -12.32 3.11
C VAL A 62 -1.62 -11.64 4.44
N ALA A 63 -2.02 -12.43 5.43
CA ALA A 63 -2.25 -11.97 6.79
C ALA A 63 -0.96 -11.96 7.62
N ASN A 64 -1.07 -11.42 8.85
CA ASN A 64 -0.01 -11.47 9.85
C ASN A 64 0.53 -12.88 10.06
N GLY A 65 1.85 -13.01 9.96
CA GLY A 65 2.59 -14.26 9.97
C GLY A 65 2.94 -14.82 8.59
N GLY A 66 2.66 -14.10 7.49
CA GLY A 66 3.00 -14.54 6.12
C GLY A 66 2.08 -15.61 5.56
N PHE A 67 0.87 -15.72 6.11
CA PHE A 67 -0.09 -16.78 5.78
C PHE A 67 -1.36 -16.23 5.13
N ILE A 68 -1.87 -16.97 4.15
CA ILE A 68 -3.16 -16.78 3.51
C ILE A 68 -4.17 -17.68 4.23
N THR A 69 -5.29 -17.08 4.63
CA THR A 69 -6.40 -17.74 5.33
C THR A 69 -7.72 -17.43 4.64
N THR A 70 -8.77 -18.19 4.95
CA THR A 70 -10.13 -17.90 4.48
C THR A 70 -10.57 -16.48 4.86
N ASP A 71 -10.16 -16.00 6.04
CA ASP A 71 -10.48 -14.65 6.52
C ASP A 71 -9.73 -13.57 5.75
N SER A 72 -8.44 -13.76 5.48
CA SER A 72 -7.65 -12.79 4.69
C SER A 72 -8.15 -12.70 3.25
N LEU A 73 -8.53 -13.83 2.66
CA LEU A 73 -9.18 -13.88 1.34
C LEU A 73 -10.54 -13.17 1.35
N SER A 74 -11.32 -13.29 2.42
CA SER A 74 -12.59 -12.59 2.57
C SER A 74 -12.38 -11.07 2.63
N LYS A 75 -11.44 -10.60 3.48
CA LYS A 75 -11.09 -9.17 3.58
C LYS A 75 -10.58 -8.59 2.26
N ALA A 76 -9.72 -9.33 1.55
CA ALA A 76 -9.22 -8.92 0.24
C ALA A 76 -10.33 -8.89 -0.83
N ALA A 77 -11.30 -9.81 -0.76
CA ALA A 77 -12.46 -9.80 -1.63
C ALA A 77 -13.37 -8.57 -1.36
N ASP A 78 -13.70 -8.29 -0.10
CA ASP A 78 -14.61 -7.20 0.27
C ASP A 78 -14.05 -5.83 -0.10
N SER A 79 -12.74 -5.64 0.06
CA SER A 79 -12.05 -4.39 -0.27
C SER A 79 -11.80 -4.20 -1.78
N ARG A 80 -12.07 -5.22 -2.61
CA ARG A 80 -11.80 -5.26 -4.06
C ARG A 80 -10.35 -4.93 -4.44
N VAL A 81 -9.42 -5.01 -3.50
CA VAL A 81 -8.03 -4.55 -3.65
C VAL A 81 -7.32 -5.34 -4.76
N GLY A 82 -6.61 -4.62 -5.63
CA GLY A 82 -5.63 -5.21 -6.55
C GLY A 82 -6.20 -6.09 -7.66
N ASN A 83 -7.52 -6.05 -7.94
CA ASN A 83 -8.10 -6.85 -9.03
C ASN A 83 -7.70 -6.36 -10.44
N THR A 84 -7.26 -5.10 -10.57
CA THR A 84 -6.78 -4.52 -11.83
C THR A 84 -5.49 -5.19 -12.28
N HIS A 85 -5.45 -5.63 -13.55
CA HIS A 85 -4.24 -6.20 -14.15
C HIS A 85 -3.12 -5.16 -14.20
N PRO A 86 -1.86 -5.51 -13.88
CA PRO A 86 -0.74 -4.56 -13.91
C PRO A 86 -0.48 -3.96 -15.30
N ASP A 87 -0.76 -4.72 -16.38
CA ASP A 87 -0.55 -4.24 -17.75
C ASP A 87 -1.64 -3.28 -18.26
N ARG A 88 -2.65 -2.95 -17.45
CA ARG A 88 -3.63 -1.94 -17.83
C ARG A 88 -2.93 -0.59 -17.87
N HIS A 89 -2.87 0.04 -19.05
CA HIS A 89 -2.35 1.39 -19.20
C HIS A 89 -3.02 2.33 -18.19
N SER A 90 -2.20 2.85 -17.28
CA SER A 90 -2.58 3.76 -16.20
C SER A 90 -1.57 4.90 -16.19
N ALA A 91 -2.06 6.13 -16.11
CA ALA A 91 -1.20 7.29 -15.91
C ALA A 91 -0.64 7.33 -14.48
N ASP A 92 -1.30 6.68 -13.51
CA ASP A 92 -0.81 6.52 -12.15
C ASP A 92 0.33 5.49 -12.12
N PRO A 93 1.59 5.87 -11.80
CA PRO A 93 2.74 4.96 -11.75
C PRO A 93 2.70 3.99 -10.55
N PHE A 94 1.82 4.23 -9.58
CA PHE A 94 1.68 3.42 -8.39
C PHE A 94 0.52 2.42 -8.48
N HIS A 95 -0.30 2.45 -9.53
CA HIS A 95 -1.54 1.67 -9.62
C HIS A 95 -1.36 0.15 -9.38
N SER A 96 -0.23 -0.39 -9.84
CA SER A 96 0.17 -1.80 -9.74
C SER A 96 1.14 -2.09 -8.58
N LYS A 97 1.61 -1.05 -7.89
CA LYS A 97 2.57 -1.12 -6.78
C LYS A 97 1.90 -1.60 -5.50
N THR A 98 2.62 -2.38 -4.70
CA THR A 98 2.20 -2.77 -3.35
C THR A 98 2.13 -1.55 -2.43
N ASP A 99 1.42 -1.66 -1.31
CA ASP A 99 1.39 -0.64 -0.27
C ASP A 99 2.80 -0.38 0.26
N ALA A 100 3.61 -1.42 0.45
CA ALA A 100 5.01 -1.25 0.83
C ALA A 100 5.87 -0.51 -0.21
N GLU A 101 5.58 -0.66 -1.51
CA GLU A 101 6.25 0.14 -2.56
C GLU A 101 5.78 1.60 -2.54
N VAL A 102 4.49 1.86 -2.35
CA VAL A 102 3.94 3.22 -2.21
C VAL A 102 4.51 3.92 -0.99
N VAL A 103 4.57 3.25 0.16
CA VAL A 103 5.13 3.80 1.40
C VAL A 103 6.64 4.05 1.26
N ARG A 104 7.38 3.22 0.52
CA ARG A 104 8.79 3.49 0.18
C ARG A 104 8.94 4.72 -0.71
N ALA A 105 8.08 4.89 -1.71
CA ALA A 105 8.08 6.08 -2.55
C ALA A 105 7.77 7.35 -1.72
N PHE A 106 6.79 7.26 -0.82
CA PHE A 106 6.50 8.33 0.14
C PHE A 106 7.70 8.65 1.03
N ARG A 107 8.37 7.63 1.54
CA ARG A 107 9.57 7.81 2.37
C ARG A 107 10.70 8.52 1.63
N ALA A 108 10.86 8.26 0.33
CA ALA A 108 11.85 8.90 -0.52
C ALA A 108 11.52 10.40 -0.75
N MET A 109 10.24 10.73 -0.90
CA MET A 109 9.76 12.12 -1.06
C MET A 109 9.56 12.86 0.28
N PHE A 110 9.76 12.20 1.41
CA PHE A 110 9.41 12.74 2.72
C PHE A 110 10.06 14.10 2.99
N ASP A 111 11.33 14.27 2.59
CA ASP A 111 12.07 15.51 2.81
C ASP A 111 11.59 16.68 1.96
N GLU A 112 10.99 16.42 0.80
CA GLU A 112 10.35 17.44 -0.05
C GLU A 112 8.97 17.83 0.49
N LEU A 113 8.29 16.87 1.11
CA LEU A 113 6.92 17.03 1.59
C LEU A 113 6.83 17.52 3.04
N ARG A 114 7.92 17.47 3.81
CA ARG A 114 7.89 17.82 5.23
C ARG A 114 7.56 19.28 5.49
N ASP A 115 7.02 19.53 6.68
CA ASP A 115 6.89 20.85 7.24
C ASP A 115 8.19 21.21 7.96
N THR A 116 9.02 22.06 7.35
CA THR A 116 10.34 22.42 7.90
C THR A 116 10.25 23.25 9.17
N ALA A 117 9.10 23.87 9.46
CA ALA A 117 8.91 24.63 10.69
C ALA A 117 8.81 23.71 11.92
N GLU A 118 8.42 22.45 11.71
CA GLU A 118 8.29 21.43 12.76
C GLU A 118 9.54 20.54 12.88
N ASP A 119 10.58 20.80 12.09
CA ASP A 119 11.82 20.03 12.16
C ASP A 119 12.50 20.29 13.50
N TYR A 120 12.73 19.22 14.27
CA TYR A 120 13.53 19.27 15.49
C TYR A 120 14.56 18.14 15.51
N SER A 121 15.71 18.40 16.13
CA SER A 121 16.79 17.42 16.24
C SER A 121 17.13 17.16 17.71
N PHE A 122 17.22 15.89 18.10
CA PHE A 122 17.55 15.48 19.47
C PHE A 122 18.59 14.35 19.46
N PHE A 123 19.70 14.53 20.17
CA PHE A 123 20.79 13.54 20.30
C PHE A 123 21.09 12.76 18.99
N PHE A 124 21.19 13.47 17.86
CA PHE A 124 21.46 12.95 16.49
C PHE A 124 20.25 12.44 15.67
N GLU A 125 19.07 12.32 16.26
CA GLU A 125 17.85 11.96 15.53
C GLU A 125 17.17 13.20 14.93
N LYS A 126 16.80 13.12 13.64
CA LYS A 126 15.99 14.14 12.97
C LYS A 126 14.53 13.76 13.08
N HIS A 127 13.76 14.55 13.83
CA HIS A 127 12.31 14.45 13.92
C HIS A 127 11.72 15.37 12.85
N ARG A 128 11.12 14.75 11.83
CA ARG A 128 10.56 15.42 10.67
C ARG A 128 9.13 14.97 10.47
N TYR A 129 8.28 15.90 10.03
CA TYR A 129 6.85 15.71 10.04
C TYR A 129 6.21 16.10 8.70
N VAL A 130 5.25 15.31 8.25
CA VAL A 130 4.36 15.63 7.12
C VAL A 130 2.94 15.68 7.67
N LYS A 131 2.20 16.76 7.41
CA LYS A 131 0.78 16.84 7.76
C LYS A 131 -0.04 15.88 6.89
N THR A 132 -0.94 15.13 7.51
CA THR A 132 -1.92 14.30 6.78
C THR A 132 -2.81 15.18 5.89
N ASP A 133 -3.19 16.37 6.36
CA ASP A 133 -3.94 17.36 5.56
C ASP A 133 -3.23 17.76 4.27
N LYS A 134 -1.89 17.83 4.27
CA LYS A 134 -1.12 18.12 3.05
C LYS A 134 -1.25 16.98 2.03
N LEU A 135 -1.33 15.73 2.49
CA LEU A 135 -1.55 14.57 1.61
C LEU A 135 -2.99 14.55 1.09
N LEU A 136 -3.97 14.86 1.93
CA LEU A 136 -5.37 15.00 1.54
C LEU A 136 -5.53 16.09 0.48
N GLU A 137 -5.00 17.28 0.71
CA GLU A 137 -4.99 18.38 -0.26
C GLU A 137 -4.31 17.97 -1.57
N MET A 138 -3.11 17.40 -1.49
CA MET A 138 -2.35 16.95 -2.67
C MET A 138 -3.10 15.90 -3.50
N SER A 139 -3.87 15.02 -2.85
CA SER A 139 -4.70 14.01 -3.55
C SER A 139 -5.79 14.63 -4.45
N GLN A 140 -6.26 15.84 -4.11
CA GLN A 140 -7.32 16.53 -4.84
C GLN A 140 -6.80 17.26 -6.08
N ASP A 141 -5.49 17.28 -6.32
CA ASP A 141 -4.85 17.93 -7.46
C ASP A 141 -5.26 19.42 -7.63
N PRO A 142 -5.11 20.25 -6.58
CA PRO A 142 -5.53 21.64 -6.63
C PRO A 142 -4.65 22.45 -7.58
N ASP A 143 -5.26 23.47 -8.17
CA ASP A 143 -4.53 24.48 -8.92
C ASP A 143 -3.76 25.40 -7.96
N GLU A 144 -2.66 25.96 -8.43
CA GLU A 144 -1.89 26.98 -7.70
C GLU A 144 -2.69 28.28 -7.68
N THR A 145 -2.81 28.88 -6.50
CA THR A 145 -3.48 30.18 -6.31
C THR A 145 -2.47 31.24 -5.90
N ASP A 146 -2.67 32.47 -6.36
CA ASP A 146 -1.88 33.62 -5.93
C ASP A 146 -2.27 34.10 -4.52
N LYS A 147 -1.68 35.21 -4.05
CA LYS A 147 -1.96 35.80 -2.73
C LYS A 147 -3.39 36.32 -2.57
N LYS A 148 -4.14 36.50 -3.66
CA LYS A 148 -5.53 36.95 -3.67
C LYS A 148 -6.50 35.76 -3.77
N GLY A 149 -5.99 34.55 -3.99
CA GLY A 149 -6.78 33.34 -4.20
C GLY A 149 -7.13 33.10 -5.67
N ASP A 150 -6.60 33.89 -6.60
CA ASP A 150 -6.86 33.72 -8.03
C ASP A 150 -5.99 32.58 -8.59
N VAL A 151 -6.58 31.74 -9.45
CA VAL A 151 -5.87 30.62 -10.09
C VAL A 151 -4.75 31.14 -10.99
N VAL A 152 -3.52 30.71 -10.69
CA VAL A 152 -2.35 30.99 -11.50
C VAL A 152 -2.44 30.18 -12.79
N ARG A 153 -2.24 30.83 -13.94
CA ARG A 153 -2.23 30.19 -15.25
C ARG A 153 -0.81 30.02 -15.75
N ASP A 154 -0.56 28.88 -16.38
CA ASP A 154 0.69 28.62 -17.08
C ASP A 154 0.81 29.53 -18.31
N ALA A 155 1.92 30.27 -18.42
CA ALA A 155 2.09 31.27 -19.46
C ALA A 155 2.24 30.68 -20.87
N ALA A 156 2.65 29.41 -20.98
CA ALA A 156 2.86 28.75 -22.27
C ALA A 156 1.56 28.13 -22.81
N THR A 157 0.69 27.65 -21.93
CA THR A 157 -0.53 26.90 -22.32
C THR A 157 -1.83 27.62 -22.02
N GLY A 158 -1.84 28.58 -21.09
CA GLY A 158 -3.03 29.26 -20.59
C GLY A 158 -3.90 28.42 -19.63
N PHE A 159 -3.54 27.15 -19.38
CA PHE A 159 -4.25 26.29 -18.43
C PHE A 159 -3.94 26.66 -16.98
N PRO A 160 -4.82 26.31 -16.02
CA PRO A 160 -4.49 26.36 -14.60
C PRO A 160 -3.18 25.63 -14.31
N LYS A 161 -2.27 26.31 -13.62
CA LYS A 161 -1.01 25.70 -13.18
C LYS A 161 -1.31 24.85 -11.95
N LYS A 162 -0.87 23.59 -11.96
CA LYS A 162 -1.05 22.69 -10.81
C LYS A 162 -0.11 23.05 -9.66
N ARG A 163 -0.62 22.93 -8.43
CA ARG A 163 0.16 23.20 -7.21
C ARG A 163 1.21 22.13 -6.91
N TYR A 164 0.94 20.89 -7.32
CA TYR A 164 1.80 19.74 -7.09
C TYR A 164 2.16 19.08 -8.42
N SER A 165 3.27 18.34 -8.45
CA SER A 165 3.59 17.52 -9.61
C SER A 165 2.61 16.34 -9.73
N GLU A 166 2.41 15.82 -10.95
CA GLU A 166 1.56 14.64 -11.14
C GLU A 166 2.02 13.45 -10.28
N GLN A 167 3.33 13.25 -10.15
CA GLN A 167 3.88 12.17 -9.34
C GLN A 167 3.50 12.32 -7.85
N GLN A 168 3.54 13.55 -7.32
CA GLN A 168 3.12 13.87 -5.96
C GLN A 168 1.61 13.62 -5.77
N VAL A 169 0.79 14.04 -6.73
CA VAL A 169 -0.66 13.80 -6.72
C VAL A 169 -0.97 12.30 -6.70
N TYR A 170 -0.37 11.52 -7.60
CA TYR A 170 -0.61 10.07 -7.66
C TYR A 170 -0.14 9.34 -6.40
N LEU A 171 0.99 9.76 -5.83
CA LEU A 171 1.47 9.24 -4.55
C LEU A 171 0.45 9.52 -3.43
N ALA A 172 -0.02 10.77 -3.31
CA ALA A 172 -1.03 11.14 -2.32
C ALA A 172 -2.33 10.38 -2.49
N ARG A 173 -2.87 10.29 -3.72
CA ARG A 173 -4.08 9.52 -4.01
C ARG A 173 -3.91 8.06 -3.57
N ASN A 174 -2.77 7.44 -3.86
CA ASN A 174 -2.53 6.07 -3.42
C ASN A 174 -2.39 5.94 -1.91
N LEU A 175 -1.86 6.93 -1.19
CA LEU A 175 -1.83 6.90 0.27
C LEU A 175 -3.24 7.05 0.88
N VAL A 176 -4.03 7.99 0.36
CA VAL A 176 -5.35 8.39 0.87
C VAL A 176 -6.45 7.39 0.50
N GLU A 177 -6.51 6.99 -0.78
CA GLU A 177 -7.65 6.23 -1.33
C GLU A 177 -7.50 4.71 -1.15
N ARG A 178 -6.29 4.21 -0.89
CA ARG A 178 -6.09 2.79 -0.61
C ARG A 178 -6.67 2.47 0.76
N SER A 179 -7.59 1.51 0.76
CA SER A 179 -8.32 1.06 1.95
C SER A 179 -7.39 0.84 3.15
N GLY A 180 -7.44 1.78 4.10
CA GLY A 180 -6.72 1.70 5.37
C GLY A 180 -5.23 2.02 5.32
N LEU A 181 -4.65 2.39 4.18
CA LEU A 181 -3.20 2.63 4.08
C LEU A 181 -2.78 3.85 4.91
N LEU A 182 -3.37 5.02 4.68
CA LEU A 182 -3.09 6.22 5.47
C LEU A 182 -3.35 6.00 6.97
N ALA A 183 -4.51 5.42 7.32
CA ALA A 183 -4.84 5.07 8.71
C ALA A 183 -3.79 4.13 9.33
N SER A 184 -3.23 3.19 8.57
CA SER A 184 -2.18 2.30 9.07
C SER A 184 -0.87 3.04 9.36
N LEU A 185 -0.56 4.12 8.64
CA LEU A 185 0.61 4.98 8.87
C LEU A 185 0.45 5.86 10.12
N GLU A 186 -0.79 6.13 10.53
CA GLU A 186 -1.12 6.84 11.78
C GLU A 186 -1.28 5.88 12.96
N SER A 187 -1.50 4.59 12.70
CA SER A 187 -1.76 3.58 13.71
C SER A 187 -0.52 3.17 14.52
N SER A 188 -0.74 2.27 15.49
CA SER A 188 0.32 1.59 16.24
C SER A 188 1.26 0.75 15.36
N LYS A 189 0.85 0.35 14.15
CA LYS A 189 1.74 -0.33 13.19
C LYS A 189 2.95 0.54 12.84
N ALA A 190 2.75 1.84 12.66
CA ALA A 190 3.83 2.79 12.39
C ALA A 190 4.45 3.38 13.68
N ASN A 191 3.63 3.62 14.70
CA ASN A 191 4.04 4.38 15.88
C ASN A 191 4.48 3.51 17.08
N GLY A 192 4.27 2.20 17.01
CA GLY A 192 4.44 1.28 18.13
C GLY A 192 3.34 1.40 19.19
N THR A 193 3.33 0.46 20.14
CA THR A 193 2.48 0.51 21.33
C THR A 193 3.36 0.83 22.54
N ARG A 194 3.10 1.94 23.25
CA ARG A 194 3.71 2.20 24.57
C ARG A 194 2.68 2.00 25.68
N PHE A 195 3.14 1.43 26.80
CA PHE A 195 2.36 1.19 28.02
C PHE A 195 1.96 2.47 28.78
N PHE A 196 2.59 3.61 28.49
CA PHE A 196 2.20 4.92 29.02
C PHE A 196 2.28 5.98 27.92
N GLY A 197 1.13 6.60 27.60
CA GLY A 197 0.96 7.80 26.76
C GLY A 197 1.34 7.67 25.28
N SER A 198 0.40 7.93 24.37
CA SER A 198 0.71 8.07 22.95
C SER A 198 1.32 9.45 22.68
N HIS A 199 2.53 9.52 22.13
CA HIS A 199 3.01 10.72 21.44
C HIS A 199 2.49 10.78 19.99
N ASN A 200 1.32 10.21 19.71
CA ASN A 200 0.75 10.27 18.37
C ASN A 200 0.13 11.66 18.24
N THR A 201 0.84 12.57 17.57
CA THR A 201 0.24 13.82 17.14
C THR A 201 -0.69 13.48 16.00
N GLU A 202 -1.99 13.46 16.28
CA GLU A 202 -3.02 13.24 15.26
C GLU A 202 -2.79 14.20 14.08
N GLY A 203 -2.93 13.68 12.86
CA GLY A 203 -2.71 14.45 11.63
C GLY A 203 -1.25 14.66 11.22
N TRP A 204 -0.28 13.96 11.84
CA TRP A 204 1.13 14.04 11.48
C TRP A 204 1.80 12.69 11.28
N LEU A 205 2.45 12.55 10.12
CA LEU A 205 3.31 11.41 9.79
C LEU A 205 4.77 11.75 10.08
N LYS A 206 5.45 10.86 10.79
CA LYS A 206 6.85 11.05 11.22
C LYS A 206 7.78 10.17 10.40
N ASN A 207 8.93 10.69 10.00
CA ASN A 207 9.90 9.95 9.19
C ASN A 207 10.25 8.57 9.77
N TYR A 208 10.56 8.50 11.07
CA TYR A 208 10.90 7.24 11.73
C TYR A 208 9.71 6.28 11.90
N SER A 209 8.48 6.80 11.95
CA SER A 209 7.27 5.96 11.98
C SER A 209 7.01 5.30 10.63
N ILE A 210 7.37 5.97 9.53
CA ILE A 210 7.32 5.37 8.19
C ILE A 210 8.34 4.24 8.06
N ASP A 211 9.57 4.45 8.54
CA ASP A 211 10.61 3.42 8.55
C ASP A 211 10.17 2.20 9.40
N ARG A 212 9.57 2.45 10.57
CA ARG A 212 9.01 1.39 11.42
C ARG A 212 7.84 0.66 10.75
N TRP A 213 6.94 1.37 10.08
CA TRP A 213 5.82 0.75 9.37
C TRP A 213 6.34 -0.24 8.31
N LEU A 214 7.36 0.15 7.55
CA LEU A 214 7.98 -0.70 6.53
C LEU A 214 8.62 -1.95 7.15
N GLU A 215 9.29 -1.80 8.29
CA GLU A 215 9.87 -2.93 9.02
C GLU A 215 8.80 -3.89 9.55
N ASN A 216 7.73 -3.36 10.16
CA ASN A 216 6.63 -4.15 10.70
C ASN A 216 5.85 -4.85 9.60
N ASP A 217 5.58 -4.17 8.49
CA ASP A 217 4.92 -4.75 7.32
C ASP A 217 5.72 -5.93 6.75
N ARG A 218 7.06 -5.80 6.70
CA ARG A 218 7.95 -6.90 6.28
C ARG A 218 7.84 -8.10 7.21
N LYS A 219 7.91 -7.87 8.53
CA LYS A 219 7.78 -8.92 9.56
C LYS A 219 6.41 -9.61 9.52
N GLU A 220 5.33 -8.84 9.39
CA GLU A 220 3.96 -9.36 9.29
C GLU A 220 3.79 -10.28 8.08
N LYS A 221 4.44 -9.97 6.96
CA LYS A 221 4.37 -10.76 5.73
C LYS A 221 5.38 -11.91 5.68
N GLY A 222 6.22 -12.08 6.72
CA GLY A 222 7.20 -13.16 6.80
C GLY A 222 8.41 -12.99 5.86
N ASN A 223 8.78 -11.73 5.57
CA ASN A 223 9.88 -11.35 4.67
C ASN A 223 11.10 -10.74 5.38
#